data_AF-A0A2W4MHV3-F1
#
_entry.id   AF-A0A2W4MHV3-F1
#
_cell.length_a   1.000
_cell.length_b   1.000
_cell.length_c   1.000
_cell.angle_alpha   90.00
_cell.angle_beta   90.00
_cell.angle_gamma   90.00
#
_symmetry.space_group_name_H-M   'P 1'
#
loop_
_entity.id
_entity.type
_entity.pdbx_description
1 polymer ?
#
loop_
_entity_poly.entity_id
_entity_poly.type
_entity_poly.pdbx_seq_one_letter_code
_entity_poly.pdbx_strand_id
1 'polypeptide(L)'
;MVGAAFTLTGMSACVQIASRTLPHAEVVFVRNALALLFLLPWLLRHGLAALRTERPAEHLIRGAAGVASMYCFFYAIAHMRLADAVVLNYTASLFFPLLEAVWLRERMSPRLWWPLLLGFLGVVLVLRPGTDMFQPIALVGLTAGFLSAVAQIGVRTLTLTEPPARIVFLFALTASAISAVPLPFVWVTPSSALLGLFALMGLCAVFGQLMLTRAYSHAPASQVGAFVYVAVLFAAVFDWIQTGRLPHPTFAAGAVLICAGGALMLRLAAPAAKTSGSQAPAR
;
A
#
# COMPACT_ATOMS: atom_id res chain seq x y z
N MET A 1 9.73 -4.46 -4.70
CA MET A 1 9.04 -3.79 -3.59
C MET A 1 9.55 -2.37 -3.34
N VAL A 2 10.86 -2.12 -3.22
CA VAL A 2 11.41 -0.76 -3.02
C VAL A 2 10.94 0.24 -4.08
N GLY A 3 10.94 -0.13 -5.37
CA GLY A 3 10.39 0.72 -6.43
C GLY A 3 8.89 1.02 -6.28
N ALA A 4 8.11 0.06 -5.77
CA ALA A 4 6.69 0.27 -5.45
C ALA A 4 6.54 1.26 -4.29
N ALA A 5 7.35 1.11 -3.24
CA ALA A 5 7.37 2.03 -2.10
C ALA A 5 7.71 3.45 -2.55
N PHE A 6 8.74 3.64 -3.37
CA PHE A 6 9.12 4.96 -3.90
C PHE A 6 7.99 5.60 -4.72
N THR A 7 7.45 4.87 -5.70
CA THR A 7 6.41 5.39 -6.61
C THR A 7 5.08 5.63 -5.91
N LEU A 8 4.63 4.72 -5.04
CA LEU A 8 3.40 4.91 -4.25
C LEU A 8 3.54 6.08 -3.27
N THR A 9 4.73 6.30 -2.72
CA THR A 9 4.97 7.45 -1.84
C THR A 9 5.02 8.76 -2.63
N GLY A 10 5.63 8.76 -3.82
CA GLY A 10 5.59 9.91 -4.73
C GLY A 10 4.15 10.25 -5.15
N MET A 11 3.30 9.24 -5.39
CA MET A 11 1.86 9.43 -5.58
C MET A 11 1.22 10.10 -4.36
N SER A 12 1.51 9.64 -3.13
CA SER A 12 0.99 10.26 -1.91
C SER A 12 1.40 11.72 -1.74
N ALA A 13 2.63 12.08 -2.11
CA ALA A 13 3.08 13.48 -2.13
C ALA A 13 2.25 14.33 -3.11
N CYS A 14 1.95 13.79 -4.31
CA CYS A 14 1.08 14.47 -5.27
C CYS A 14 -0.35 14.66 -4.72
N VAL A 15 -0.90 13.62 -4.09
CA VAL A 15 -2.21 13.66 -3.42
C VAL A 15 -2.25 14.72 -2.32
N GLN A 16 -1.19 14.85 -1.53
CA GLN A 16 -1.08 15.86 -0.47
C GLN A 16 -1.12 17.28 -1.03
N ILE A 17 -0.44 17.54 -2.15
CA ILE A 17 -0.48 18.85 -2.83
C ILE A 17 -1.88 19.11 -3.40
N ALA A 18 -2.48 18.15 -4.09
CA ALA A 18 -3.81 18.29 -4.68
C ALA A 18 -4.92 18.51 -3.63
N SER A 19 -4.80 17.84 -2.48
CA SER A 19 -5.76 17.95 -1.38
C SER A 19 -5.75 19.31 -0.67
N ARG A 20 -4.82 20.21 -1.00
CA ARG A 20 -4.82 21.59 -0.47
C ARG A 20 -5.92 22.45 -1.09
N THR A 21 -6.36 22.12 -2.29
CA THR A 21 -7.31 22.92 -3.07
C THR A 21 -8.56 22.14 -3.49
N LEU A 22 -8.54 20.80 -3.39
CA LEU A 22 -9.62 19.94 -3.86
C LEU A 22 -10.18 19.06 -2.73
N PRO A 23 -11.50 18.78 -2.76
CA PRO A 23 -12.12 17.85 -1.84
C PRO A 23 -11.51 16.44 -1.94
N HIS A 24 -11.36 15.77 -0.79
CA HIS A 24 -10.72 14.46 -0.72
C HIS A 24 -11.36 13.40 -1.62
N ALA A 25 -12.69 13.36 -1.69
CA ALA A 25 -13.42 12.42 -2.55
C ALA A 25 -13.09 12.61 -4.04
N GLU A 26 -12.89 13.87 -4.47
CA GLU A 26 -12.50 14.19 -5.82
C GLU A 26 -11.06 13.72 -6.12
N VAL A 27 -10.13 13.95 -5.20
CA VAL A 27 -8.73 13.48 -5.34
C VAL A 27 -8.66 11.95 -5.44
N VAL A 28 -9.47 11.22 -4.66
CA VAL A 28 -9.57 9.74 -4.77
C VAL A 28 -10.04 9.35 -6.17
N PHE A 29 -11.09 10.00 -6.68
CA PHE A 29 -11.59 9.71 -8.02
C PHE A 29 -10.56 10.02 -9.10
N VAL A 30 -9.98 11.22 -9.11
CA VAL A 30 -8.99 11.63 -10.13
C VAL A 30 -7.81 10.67 -10.15
N ARG A 31 -7.30 10.27 -8.97
CA ARG A 31 -6.23 9.27 -8.86
C ARG A 31 -6.59 7.94 -9.50
N ASN A 32 -7.80 7.44 -9.26
CA ASN A 32 -8.24 6.14 -9.78
C ASN A 32 -8.58 6.21 -11.28
N ALA A 33 -9.24 7.29 -11.71
CA ALA A 33 -9.62 7.53 -13.09
C ALA A 33 -8.39 7.69 -13.99
N LEU A 34 -7.37 8.41 -13.54
CA LEU A 34 -6.11 8.54 -14.28
C LEU A 34 -5.34 7.23 -14.31
N ALA A 35 -5.36 6.45 -13.23
CA ALA A 35 -4.76 5.13 -13.24
C ALA A 35 -5.47 4.20 -14.25
N LEU A 36 -6.80 4.26 -14.34
CA LEU A 36 -7.58 3.53 -15.32
C LEU A 36 -7.27 4.01 -16.74
N LEU A 37 -7.18 5.33 -16.96
CA LEU A 37 -6.83 5.94 -18.25
C LEU A 37 -5.45 5.49 -18.73
N PHE A 38 -4.44 5.51 -17.85
CA PHE A 38 -3.09 5.07 -18.21
C PHE A 38 -2.95 3.57 -18.40
N LEU A 39 -3.89 2.76 -17.87
CA LEU A 39 -3.97 1.33 -18.15
C LEU A 39 -4.81 1.01 -19.40
N LEU A 40 -5.53 1.98 -19.96
CA LEU A 40 -6.35 1.78 -21.16
C LEU A 40 -5.54 1.31 -22.38
N PRO A 41 -4.32 1.82 -22.67
CA PRO A 41 -3.49 1.29 -23.76
C PRO A 41 -3.15 -0.20 -23.60
N TRP A 42 -3.03 -0.70 -22.36
CA TRP A 42 -2.84 -2.12 -22.12
C TRP A 42 -4.09 -2.93 -22.52
N LEU A 43 -5.28 -2.45 -22.16
CA LEU A 43 -6.55 -3.08 -22.54
C LEU A 43 -6.75 -3.06 -24.06
N LEU A 44 -6.48 -1.94 -24.72
CA LEU A 44 -6.60 -1.82 -26.18
C LEU A 44 -5.69 -2.80 -26.94
N ARG A 45 -4.52 -3.11 -26.39
CA ARG A 45 -3.57 -4.07 -26.98
C ARG A 45 -3.96 -5.53 -26.77
N HIS A 46 -4.61 -5.88 -25.65
CA HIS A 46 -4.93 -7.28 -25.31
C HIS A 46 -6.41 -7.64 -25.49
N GLY A 47 -7.26 -6.64 -25.77
CA GLY A 47 -8.71 -6.79 -25.95
C GLY A 47 -9.48 -7.04 -24.64
N LEU A 48 -10.81 -6.99 -24.73
CA LEU A 48 -11.71 -7.20 -23.58
C LEU A 48 -11.60 -8.60 -22.96
N ALA A 49 -11.16 -9.60 -23.73
CA ALA A 49 -10.88 -10.93 -23.22
C ALA A 49 -9.81 -10.92 -22.11
N ALA A 50 -8.92 -9.92 -22.09
CA ALA A 50 -7.95 -9.72 -21.02
C ALA A 50 -8.58 -9.37 -19.67
N LEU A 51 -9.86 -9.00 -19.62
CA LEU A 51 -10.62 -8.73 -18.39
C LEU A 51 -11.40 -9.94 -17.87
N ARG A 52 -11.49 -11.02 -18.66
CA ARG A 52 -12.23 -12.22 -18.26
C ARG A 52 -11.51 -12.88 -17.08
N THR A 53 -12.16 -12.88 -15.92
CA THR A 53 -11.68 -13.49 -14.68
C THR A 53 -12.65 -14.55 -14.20
N GLU A 54 -12.13 -15.60 -13.60
CA GLU A 54 -12.91 -16.64 -12.92
C GLU A 54 -13.17 -16.29 -11.45
N ARG A 55 -12.57 -15.20 -10.95
CA ARG A 55 -12.60 -14.78 -9.55
C ARG A 55 -13.19 -13.37 -9.36
N PRO A 56 -14.36 -13.04 -9.96
CA PRO A 56 -14.92 -11.69 -9.91
C PRO A 56 -15.24 -11.23 -8.47
N ALA A 57 -15.66 -12.16 -7.60
CA ALA A 57 -15.94 -11.87 -6.20
C ALA A 57 -14.69 -11.36 -5.45
N GLU A 58 -13.52 -11.95 -5.70
CA GLU A 58 -12.28 -11.55 -5.05
C GLU A 58 -11.77 -10.20 -5.57
N HIS A 59 -11.92 -9.94 -6.87
CA HIS A 59 -11.66 -8.62 -7.43
C HIS A 59 -12.55 -7.56 -6.80
N LEU A 60 -13.84 -7.87 -6.58
CA LEU A 60 -14.78 -6.95 -5.97
C LEU A 60 -14.47 -6.72 -4.48
N ILE A 61 -14.21 -7.77 -3.70
CA ILE A 61 -13.81 -7.65 -2.28
C ILE A 61 -12.54 -6.80 -2.16
N ARG A 62 -11.52 -7.09 -2.97
CA ARG A 62 -10.26 -6.34 -3.00
C ARG A 62 -10.45 -4.88 -3.46
N GLY A 63 -11.34 -4.64 -4.40
CA GLY A 63 -11.69 -3.30 -4.87
C GLY A 63 -12.41 -2.49 -3.79
N ALA A 64 -13.50 -3.04 -3.25
CA ALA A 64 -14.32 -2.42 -2.22
C ALA A 64 -13.55 -2.18 -0.93
N ALA A 65 -12.81 -3.17 -0.42
CA ALA A 65 -11.98 -3.02 0.78
C ALA A 65 -10.90 -1.95 0.58
N GLY A 66 -10.27 -1.89 -0.60
CA GLY A 66 -9.26 -0.88 -0.92
C GLY A 66 -9.82 0.53 -0.93
N VAL A 67 -10.99 0.74 -1.55
CA VAL A 67 -11.65 2.06 -1.60
C VAL A 67 -12.19 2.46 -0.22
N ALA A 68 -12.82 1.54 0.50
CA ALA A 68 -13.31 1.79 1.85
C ALA A 68 -12.16 2.15 2.80
N SER A 69 -11.02 1.45 2.71
CA SER A 69 -9.79 1.80 3.44
C SER A 69 -9.33 3.24 3.13
N MET A 70 -9.32 3.64 1.85
CA MET A 70 -8.96 5.02 1.47
C MET A 70 -9.91 6.05 2.09
N TYR A 71 -11.23 5.81 2.07
CA TYR A 71 -12.19 6.73 2.69
C TYR A 71 -12.05 6.79 4.22
N CYS A 72 -11.93 5.64 4.91
CA CYS A 72 -11.69 5.62 6.35
C CYS A 72 -10.39 6.35 6.72
N PHE A 73 -9.33 6.14 5.94
CA PHE A 73 -8.05 6.81 6.15
C PHE A 73 -8.17 8.33 5.93
N PHE A 74 -8.88 8.75 4.88
CA PHE A 74 -9.09 10.18 4.59
C PHE A 74 -10.02 10.85 5.62
N TYR A 75 -10.98 10.11 6.17
CA TYR A 75 -11.80 10.58 7.29
C TYR A 75 -10.97 10.71 8.58
N ALA A 76 -10.08 9.75 8.87
CA ALA A 76 -9.19 9.82 10.01
C ALA A 76 -8.28 11.05 9.95
N ILE A 77 -7.59 11.30 8.83
CA ILE A 77 -6.72 12.49 8.69
C ILE A 77 -7.47 13.82 8.82
N ALA A 78 -8.79 13.85 8.59
CA ALA A 78 -9.62 15.04 8.74
C ALA A 78 -9.99 15.33 10.21
N HIS A 79 -9.94 14.32 11.10
CA HIS A 79 -10.42 14.41 12.48
C HIS A 79 -9.34 14.10 13.53
N MET A 80 -8.15 13.64 13.12
CA MET A 80 -6.98 13.49 13.98
C MET A 80 -5.72 13.95 13.25
N ARG A 81 -4.61 14.04 13.99
CA ARG A 81 -3.32 14.39 13.42
C ARG A 81 -2.93 13.36 12.36
N LEU A 82 -2.40 13.83 11.23
CA LEU A 82 -1.94 12.98 10.12
C LEU A 82 -1.01 11.85 10.60
N ALA A 83 -0.12 12.15 11.54
CA ALA A 83 0.80 11.16 12.11
C ALA A 83 0.06 10.00 12.79
N ASP A 84 -0.96 10.29 13.61
CA ASP A 84 -1.73 9.26 14.33
C ASP A 84 -2.54 8.40 13.34
N ALA A 85 -3.18 9.04 12.35
CA ALA A 85 -3.92 8.32 11.30
C ALA A 85 -3.01 7.38 10.51
N VAL A 86 -1.78 7.82 10.19
CA VAL A 86 -0.78 7.03 9.47
C VAL A 86 -0.30 5.85 10.32
N VAL A 87 -0.03 6.04 11.62
CA VAL A 87 0.32 4.95 12.55
C VAL A 87 -0.77 3.88 12.53
N LEU A 88 -2.03 4.31 12.67
CA LEU A 88 -3.17 3.40 12.68
C LEU A 88 -3.33 2.68 11.34
N ASN A 89 -3.10 3.33 10.20
CA ASN A 89 -3.15 2.66 8.91
C ASN A 89 -2.01 1.65 8.72
N TYR A 90 -0.82 1.91 9.26
CA TYR A 90 0.31 0.96 9.22
C TYR A 90 0.11 -0.28 10.07
N THR A 91 -0.91 -0.32 10.94
CA THR A 91 -1.35 -1.58 11.57
C THR A 91 -1.80 -2.63 10.55
N ALA A 92 -2.08 -2.24 9.29
CA ALA A 92 -2.28 -3.16 8.18
C ALA A 92 -1.16 -4.21 8.09
N SER A 93 0.10 -3.83 8.35
CA SER A 93 1.24 -4.74 8.35
C SER A 93 1.17 -5.81 9.44
N LEU A 94 0.44 -5.57 10.53
CA LEU A 94 0.19 -6.55 11.60
C LEU A 94 -1.00 -7.45 11.28
N PHE A 95 -2.06 -6.90 10.69
CA PHE A 95 -3.24 -7.68 10.29
C PHE A 95 -2.99 -8.57 9.08
N PHE A 96 -2.14 -8.14 8.16
CA PHE A 96 -1.93 -8.82 6.90
C PHE A 96 -1.37 -10.25 7.05
N PRO A 97 -0.32 -10.52 7.86
CA PRO A 97 0.13 -11.89 8.13
C PRO A 97 -0.92 -12.76 8.84
N LEU A 98 -1.74 -12.17 9.71
CA LEU A 98 -2.83 -12.88 10.38
C LEU A 98 -3.91 -13.31 9.37
N LEU A 99 -4.31 -12.39 8.49
CA LEU A 99 -5.23 -12.67 7.40
C LEU A 99 -4.64 -13.69 6.44
N GLU A 100 -3.33 -13.63 6.14
CA GLU A 100 -2.65 -14.61 5.26
C GLU A 100 -2.79 -16.02 5.81
N ALA A 101 -2.54 -16.20 7.12
CA ALA A 101 -2.68 -17.48 7.78
C ALA A 101 -4.12 -18.03 7.74
N VAL A 102 -5.14 -17.17 7.72
CA VAL A 102 -6.54 -17.59 7.66
C VAL A 102 -7.01 -17.84 6.23
N TRP A 103 -6.70 -16.94 5.30
CA TRP A 103 -7.24 -16.94 3.93
C TRP A 103 -6.51 -17.93 3.01
N LEU A 104 -5.18 -17.96 3.11
CA LEU A 104 -4.31 -18.80 2.29
C LEU A 104 -3.90 -20.08 3.02
N ARG A 105 -4.21 -20.20 4.32
CA ARG A 105 -3.78 -21.30 5.19
C ARG A 105 -2.26 -21.47 5.25
N GLU A 106 -1.51 -20.44 4.84
CA GLU A 106 -0.06 -20.36 4.93
C GLU A 106 0.34 -19.73 6.27
N ARG A 107 0.95 -20.51 7.17
CA ARG A 107 1.36 -19.97 8.48
C ARG A 107 2.64 -19.17 8.33
N MET A 108 2.63 -17.93 8.85
CA MET A 108 3.86 -17.17 8.99
C MET A 108 4.80 -17.88 9.98
N SER A 109 6.05 -18.09 9.57
CA SER A 109 7.08 -18.65 10.46
C SER A 109 7.22 -17.78 11.72
N PRO A 110 7.23 -18.37 12.93
CA PRO A 110 7.40 -17.64 14.18
C PRO A 110 8.60 -16.68 14.19
N ARG A 111 9.65 -17.01 13.42
CA ARG A 111 10.88 -16.22 13.29
C ARG A 111 10.67 -14.86 12.62
N LEU A 112 9.61 -14.72 11.81
CA LEU A 112 9.35 -13.51 11.02
C LEU A 112 8.52 -12.46 11.80
N TRP A 113 8.00 -12.81 12.97
CA TRP A 113 7.31 -11.86 13.86
C TRP A 113 8.25 -10.78 14.41
N TRP A 114 9.48 -11.14 14.77
CA TRP A 114 10.45 -10.18 15.32
C TRP A 114 10.83 -9.06 14.33
N PRO A 115 11.22 -9.36 13.06
CA PRO A 115 11.43 -8.32 12.05
C PRO A 115 10.22 -7.41 11.85
N LEU A 116 9.02 -7.98 11.84
CA LEU A 116 7.77 -7.26 11.62
C LEU A 116 7.48 -6.28 12.76
N LEU A 117 7.61 -6.74 14.01
CA LEU A 117 7.44 -5.92 15.21
C LEU A 117 8.51 -4.82 15.29
N LEU A 118 9.76 -5.13 14.91
CA LEU A 118 10.83 -4.14 14.88
C LEU A 118 10.56 -3.03 13.87
N GLY A 119 10.11 -3.40 12.66
CA GLY A 119 9.71 -2.44 11.63
C GLY A 119 8.52 -1.59 12.08
N PHE A 120 7.50 -2.21 12.68
CA PHE A 120 6.35 -1.51 13.23
C PHE A 120 6.74 -0.52 14.34
N LEU A 121 7.62 -0.92 15.27
CA LEU A 121 8.13 -0.04 16.32
C LEU A 121 8.91 1.15 15.73
N GLY A 122 9.68 0.91 14.67
CA GLY A 122 10.34 1.98 13.92
C GLY A 122 9.35 2.98 13.32
N VAL A 123 8.24 2.50 12.75
CA VAL A 123 7.15 3.37 12.24
C VAL A 123 6.52 4.20 13.36
N VAL A 124 6.20 3.57 14.50
CA VAL A 124 5.67 4.27 15.68
C VAL A 124 6.63 5.37 16.14
N LEU A 125 7.93 5.09 16.16
CA LEU A 125 8.93 6.05 16.63
C LEU A 125 9.16 7.20 15.63
N VAL A 126 9.12 6.93 14.32
CA VAL A 126 9.14 7.96 13.26
C VAL A 126 7.95 8.89 13.39
N LEU A 127 6.75 8.32 13.56
CA LEU A 127 5.51 9.09 13.55
C LEU A 127 5.25 9.81 14.89
N ARG A 128 6.00 9.47 15.95
CA ARG A 128 5.98 10.12 17.26
C ARG A 128 4.54 10.39 17.72
N PRO A 129 3.76 9.34 18.00
CA PRO A 129 2.34 9.48 18.27
C PRO A 129 2.09 10.42 19.44
N GLY A 130 1.05 11.23 19.32
CA GLY A 130 0.60 12.14 20.36
C GLY A 130 -0.29 11.45 21.40
N THR A 131 -0.75 12.22 22.39
CA THR A 131 -1.74 11.77 23.38
C THR A 131 -3.15 11.61 22.80
N ASP A 132 -3.37 11.99 21.53
CA ASP A 132 -4.68 11.99 20.87
C ASP A 132 -5.11 10.61 20.33
N MET A 133 -4.27 9.57 20.46
CA MET A 133 -4.60 8.19 20.03
C MET A 133 -5.79 7.55 20.75
N PHE A 134 -6.22 8.09 21.90
CA PHE A 134 -7.29 7.51 22.73
C PHE A 134 -8.68 8.13 22.46
N GLN A 135 -8.99 8.41 21.19
CA GLN A 135 -10.29 8.92 20.78
C GLN A 135 -11.07 7.89 19.95
N PRO A 136 -12.42 7.92 19.94
CA PRO A 136 -13.24 7.02 19.11
C PRO A 136 -12.85 7.00 17.62
N ILE A 137 -12.31 8.11 17.11
CA ILE A 137 -11.80 8.23 15.75
C ILE A 137 -10.63 7.28 15.46
N ALA A 138 -9.87 6.86 16.47
CA ALA A 138 -8.79 5.88 16.32
C ALA A 138 -9.30 4.52 15.82
N LEU A 139 -10.56 4.16 16.14
CA LEU A 139 -11.20 2.97 15.60
C LEU A 139 -11.36 3.08 14.08
N VAL A 140 -11.65 4.27 13.54
CA VAL A 140 -11.78 4.47 12.09
C VAL A 140 -10.43 4.32 11.40
N GLY A 141 -9.35 4.85 12.00
CA GLY A 141 -7.99 4.62 11.50
C GLY A 141 -7.58 3.15 11.55
N LEU A 142 -7.94 2.44 12.62
CA LEU A 142 -7.68 1.00 12.76
C LEU A 142 -8.47 0.19 11.72
N THR A 143 -9.74 0.55 11.47
CA THR A 143 -10.53 -0.07 10.39
C THR A 143 -9.93 0.20 9.02
N ALA A 144 -9.34 1.39 8.81
CA ALA A 144 -8.63 1.69 7.55
C ALA A 144 -7.44 0.74 7.36
N GLY A 145 -6.64 0.53 8.41
CA GLY A 145 -5.53 -0.42 8.40
C GLY A 145 -5.98 -1.87 8.17
N PHE A 146 -7.04 -2.31 8.85
CA PHE A 146 -7.62 -3.64 8.64
C PHE A 146 -8.13 -3.84 7.20
N LEU A 147 -8.90 -2.90 6.66
CA LEU A 147 -9.40 -2.95 5.28
C LEU A 147 -8.26 -2.90 4.25
N SER A 148 -7.19 -2.16 4.54
CA SER A 148 -5.97 -2.15 3.72
C SER A 148 -5.33 -3.55 3.69
N ALA A 149 -5.26 -4.23 4.84
CA ALA A 149 -4.77 -5.60 4.90
C ALA A 149 -5.65 -6.58 4.11
N VAL A 150 -6.98 -6.43 4.18
CA VAL A 150 -7.95 -7.20 3.35
C VAL A 150 -7.74 -6.94 1.86
N ALA A 151 -7.47 -5.69 1.45
CA ALA A 151 -7.18 -5.38 0.06
C ALA A 151 -5.85 -6.01 -0.41
N GLN A 152 -4.81 -5.95 0.44
CA GLN A 152 -3.50 -6.51 0.13
C GLN A 152 -3.51 -8.03 0.05
N ILE A 153 -4.26 -8.71 0.92
CA ILE A 153 -4.42 -10.17 0.81
C ILE A 153 -5.22 -10.56 -0.43
N GLY A 154 -6.23 -9.78 -0.79
CA GLY A 154 -6.92 -9.96 -2.07
C GLY A 154 -5.96 -9.87 -3.25
N VAL A 155 -5.03 -8.89 -3.26
CA VAL A 155 -3.98 -8.80 -4.29
C VAL A 155 -3.13 -10.07 -4.32
N ARG A 156 -2.62 -10.51 -3.17
CA ARG A 156 -1.82 -11.74 -3.05
C ARG A 156 -2.57 -12.96 -3.58
N THR A 157 -3.79 -13.18 -3.12
CA THR A 157 -4.63 -14.32 -3.51
C THR A 157 -4.91 -14.34 -5.01
N LEU A 158 -5.21 -13.17 -5.60
CA LEU A 158 -5.43 -13.03 -7.03
C LEU A 158 -4.15 -13.27 -7.84
N THR A 159 -2.97 -12.82 -7.36
CA THR A 159 -1.70 -13.04 -8.09
C THR A 159 -1.29 -14.49 -8.25
N LEU A 160 -1.90 -15.42 -7.50
CA LEU A 160 -1.69 -16.85 -7.67
C LEU A 160 -2.31 -17.40 -8.96
N THR A 161 -3.33 -16.75 -9.50
CA THR A 161 -4.11 -17.23 -10.66
C THR A 161 -4.22 -16.21 -11.78
N GLU A 162 -4.09 -14.92 -11.48
CA GLU A 162 -4.42 -13.81 -12.38
C GLU A 162 -3.18 -12.96 -12.70
N PRO A 163 -3.02 -12.47 -13.94
CA PRO A 163 -1.89 -11.63 -14.30
C PRO A 163 -1.95 -10.27 -13.58
N PRO A 164 -0.82 -9.73 -13.09
CA PRO A 164 -0.77 -8.47 -12.33
C PRO A 164 -1.48 -7.28 -13.00
N ALA A 165 -1.37 -7.17 -14.33
CA ALA A 165 -1.98 -6.06 -15.07
C ALA A 165 -3.53 -6.09 -14.99
N ARG A 166 -4.14 -7.28 -15.06
CA ARG A 166 -5.59 -7.47 -14.91
C ARG A 166 -6.05 -7.10 -13.50
N ILE A 167 -5.29 -7.52 -12.47
CA ILE A 167 -5.59 -7.20 -11.07
C ILE A 167 -5.60 -5.69 -10.84
N VAL A 168 -4.59 -4.98 -11.35
CA VAL A 168 -4.50 -3.53 -11.20
C VAL A 168 -5.57 -2.82 -12.04
N PHE A 169 -5.86 -3.30 -13.26
CA PHE A 169 -6.91 -2.73 -14.10
C PHE A 169 -8.30 -2.85 -13.45
N LEU A 170 -8.68 -4.05 -13.00
CA LEU A 170 -9.98 -4.27 -12.36
C LEU A 170 -10.11 -3.52 -11.04
N PHE A 171 -9.00 -3.32 -10.32
CA PHE A 171 -8.99 -2.39 -9.20
C PHE A 171 -9.23 -0.95 -9.64
N ALA A 172 -8.49 -0.44 -10.61
CA ALA A 172 -8.65 0.93 -11.08
C ALA A 172 -10.09 1.17 -11.58
N LEU A 173 -10.68 0.19 -12.24
CA LEU A 173 -12.08 0.22 -12.70
C LEU A 173 -13.07 0.26 -11.53
N THR A 174 -13.00 -0.71 -10.60
CA THR A 174 -13.90 -0.76 -9.44
C THR A 174 -13.72 0.46 -8.54
N ALA A 175 -12.48 0.90 -8.33
CA ALA A 175 -12.18 2.08 -7.53
C ALA A 175 -12.69 3.37 -8.17
N SER A 176 -12.53 3.53 -9.49
CA SER A 176 -13.09 4.68 -10.21
C SER A 176 -14.61 4.69 -10.13
N ALA A 177 -15.27 3.54 -10.30
CA ALA A 177 -16.72 3.44 -10.23
C ALA A 177 -17.26 3.78 -8.83
N ILE A 178 -16.68 3.21 -7.77
CA ILE A 178 -17.11 3.48 -6.39
C ILE A 178 -16.82 4.94 -6.01
N SER A 179 -15.64 5.46 -6.37
CA SER A 179 -15.26 6.84 -6.02
C SER A 179 -15.97 7.91 -6.87
N ALA A 180 -16.65 7.53 -7.95
CA ALA A 180 -17.47 8.44 -8.73
C ALA A 180 -18.79 8.81 -8.02
N VAL A 181 -19.31 7.93 -7.16
CA VAL A 181 -20.60 8.10 -6.46
C VAL A 181 -20.72 9.43 -5.69
N PRO A 182 -19.72 9.87 -4.90
CA PRO A 182 -19.80 11.13 -4.17
C PRO A 182 -19.57 12.39 -5.04
N LEU A 183 -19.03 12.27 -6.26
CA LEU A 183 -18.63 13.44 -7.08
C LEU A 183 -19.75 14.45 -7.32
N PRO A 184 -21.00 14.06 -7.65
CA PRO A 184 -22.06 15.03 -7.94
C PRO A 184 -22.33 16.00 -6.78
N PHE A 185 -21.94 15.64 -5.55
CA PHE A 185 -22.19 16.42 -4.35
C PHE A 185 -21.01 17.30 -3.93
N VAL A 186 -19.80 17.04 -4.43
CA VAL A 186 -18.56 17.63 -3.91
C VAL A 186 -17.63 18.16 -5.00
N TRP A 187 -18.01 18.10 -6.28
CA TRP A 187 -17.12 18.45 -7.39
C TRP A 187 -16.70 19.92 -7.38
N VAL A 188 -15.39 20.16 -7.44
CA VAL A 188 -14.78 21.47 -7.63
C VAL A 188 -13.91 21.42 -8.88
N THR A 189 -14.18 22.25 -9.88
CA THR A 189 -13.42 22.23 -11.13
C THR A 189 -11.92 22.47 -10.87
N PRO A 190 -11.03 21.50 -11.18
CA PRO A 190 -9.60 21.67 -10.95
C PRO A 190 -8.99 22.76 -11.83
N SER A 191 -8.05 23.52 -11.27
CA SER A 191 -7.23 24.43 -12.05
C SER A 191 -6.37 23.66 -13.06
N SER A 192 -6.22 24.20 -14.27
CA SER A 192 -5.33 23.65 -15.30
C SER A 192 -3.87 23.54 -14.86
N ALA A 193 -3.46 24.34 -13.86
CA ALA A 193 -2.14 24.24 -13.24
C ALA A 193 -1.88 22.87 -12.58
N LEU A 194 -2.92 22.13 -12.19
CA LEU A 194 -2.79 20.81 -11.55
C LEU A 194 -2.64 19.66 -12.55
N LEU A 195 -2.77 19.90 -13.86
CA LEU A 195 -2.75 18.82 -14.86
C LEU A 195 -1.45 18.02 -14.86
N GLY A 196 -0.29 18.69 -14.72
CA GLY A 196 1.01 18.01 -14.61
C GLY A 196 1.11 17.15 -13.34
N LEU A 197 0.59 17.66 -12.22
CA LEU A 197 0.55 16.95 -10.94
C LEU A 197 -0.35 15.70 -11.03
N PHE A 198 -1.50 15.83 -11.68
CA PHE A 198 -2.45 14.74 -11.92
C PHE A 198 -1.86 13.65 -12.80
N ALA A 199 -1.20 14.02 -13.90
CA ALA A 199 -0.51 13.06 -14.75
C ALA A 199 0.56 12.27 -13.96
N LEU A 200 1.38 12.97 -13.18
CA LEU A 200 2.38 12.33 -12.32
C LEU A 200 1.74 11.40 -11.27
N MET A 201 0.68 11.87 -10.61
CA MET A 201 -0.09 11.09 -9.63
C MET A 201 -0.62 9.79 -10.24
N GLY A 202 -1.25 9.85 -11.41
CA GLY A 202 -1.77 8.67 -12.10
C GLY A 202 -0.67 7.70 -12.55
N LEU A 203 0.45 8.21 -13.09
CA LEU A 203 1.58 7.37 -13.51
C LEU A 203 2.19 6.65 -12.30
N CYS A 204 2.48 7.39 -11.23
CA CYS A 204 2.99 6.83 -9.98
C CYS A 204 2.00 5.82 -9.38
N ALA A 205 0.69 6.07 -9.47
CA ALA A 205 -0.33 5.13 -9.03
C ALA A 205 -0.28 3.80 -9.81
N VAL A 206 -0.18 3.85 -11.14
CA VAL A 206 -0.14 2.65 -11.99
C VAL A 206 1.16 1.89 -11.79
N PHE A 207 2.32 2.56 -11.91
CA PHE A 207 3.61 1.90 -11.73
C PHE A 207 3.76 1.33 -10.33
N GLY A 208 3.36 2.09 -9.30
CA GLY A 208 3.41 1.64 -7.93
C GLY A 208 2.54 0.42 -7.67
N GLN A 209 1.29 0.43 -8.14
CA GLN A 209 0.38 -0.71 -7.98
C GLN A 209 0.83 -1.93 -8.79
N LEU A 210 1.36 -1.75 -10.00
CA LEU A 210 1.91 -2.86 -10.80
C LEU A 210 3.15 -3.45 -10.14
N MET A 211 4.08 -2.63 -9.65
CA MET A 211 5.27 -3.13 -8.95
C MET A 211 4.92 -3.80 -7.62
N LEU A 212 3.93 -3.28 -6.89
CA LEU A 212 3.42 -3.90 -5.66
C LEU A 212 2.78 -5.26 -5.97
N THR A 213 1.89 -5.31 -6.96
CA THR A 213 1.20 -6.54 -7.37
C THR A 213 2.20 -7.59 -7.88
N ARG A 214 3.19 -7.18 -8.68
CA ARG A 214 4.30 -8.06 -9.09
C ARG A 214 5.15 -8.52 -7.91
N ALA A 215 5.39 -7.68 -6.91
CA ALA A 215 6.12 -8.13 -5.72
C ALA A 215 5.36 -9.25 -4.99
N TYR A 216 4.04 -9.11 -4.85
CA TYR A 216 3.19 -10.14 -4.26
C TYR A 216 3.10 -11.43 -5.08
N SER A 217 3.30 -11.36 -6.40
CA SER A 217 3.34 -12.57 -7.25
C SER A 217 4.66 -13.34 -7.17
N HIS A 218 5.76 -12.72 -6.68
CA HIS A 218 7.09 -13.34 -6.67
C HIS A 218 7.59 -13.72 -5.27
N ALA A 219 7.07 -13.12 -4.21
CA ALA A 219 7.53 -13.34 -2.84
C ALA A 219 6.35 -13.46 -1.87
N PRO A 220 6.47 -14.29 -0.81
CA PRO A 220 5.45 -14.40 0.21
C PRO A 220 5.16 -13.07 0.89
N ALA A 221 3.91 -12.87 1.28
CA ALA A 221 3.40 -11.64 1.88
C ALA A 221 4.25 -11.17 3.07
N SER A 222 4.66 -12.11 3.93
CA SER A 222 5.56 -11.82 5.05
C SER A 222 6.83 -11.07 4.63
N GLN A 223 7.49 -11.50 3.54
CA GLN A 223 8.67 -10.85 2.98
C GLN A 223 8.36 -9.47 2.40
N VAL A 224 7.26 -9.36 1.67
CA VAL A 224 6.84 -8.09 1.05
C VAL A 224 6.45 -7.06 2.13
N GLY A 225 5.82 -7.50 3.22
CA GLY A 225 5.36 -6.66 4.33
C GLY A 225 6.47 -5.88 5.01
N ALA A 226 7.64 -6.48 5.23
CA ALA A 226 8.78 -5.76 5.84
C ALA A 226 9.28 -4.59 4.96
N PHE A 227 9.22 -4.74 3.64
CA PHE A 227 9.62 -3.69 2.71
C PHE A 227 8.60 -2.56 2.59
N VAL A 228 7.35 -2.75 3.03
CA VAL A 228 6.36 -1.66 3.11
C VAL A 228 6.87 -0.53 4.00
N TYR A 229 7.61 -0.85 5.06
CA TYR A 229 8.16 0.16 5.97
C TYR A 229 9.20 1.08 5.32
N VAL A 230 9.85 0.65 4.23
CA VAL A 230 10.75 1.53 3.45
C VAL A 230 10.00 2.73 2.87
N ALA A 231 8.69 2.60 2.61
CA ALA A 231 7.85 3.72 2.18
C ALA A 231 7.84 4.87 3.19
N VAL A 232 7.99 4.59 4.48
CA VAL A 232 8.07 5.62 5.53
C VAL A 232 9.32 6.49 5.36
N LEU A 233 10.45 5.89 4.99
CA LEU A 233 11.69 6.61 4.72
C LEU A 233 11.54 7.52 3.51
N PHE A 234 10.97 7.00 2.42
CA PHE A 234 10.67 7.82 1.25
C PHE A 234 9.69 8.94 1.58
N ALA A 235 8.69 8.70 2.44
CA ALA A 235 7.69 9.69 2.80
C ALA A 235 8.31 10.87 3.52
N ALA A 236 9.22 10.60 4.46
CA ALA A 236 9.98 11.65 5.14
C ALA A 236 10.88 12.46 4.18
N VAL A 237 11.49 11.81 3.18
CA VAL A 237 12.28 12.51 2.16
C VAL A 237 11.39 13.41 1.31
N PHE A 238 10.25 12.92 0.82
CA PHE A 238 9.31 13.73 0.05
C PHE A 238 8.69 14.87 0.88
N ASP A 239 8.43 14.65 2.16
CA ASP A 239 7.95 15.71 3.07
C ASP A 239 9.01 16.78 3.32
N TRP A 240 10.27 16.39 3.52
CA TRP A 240 11.39 17.32 3.64
C TRP A 240 11.57 18.16 2.37
N ILE A 241 11.49 17.55 1.19
CA ILE A 241 11.59 18.28 -0.10
C ILE A 241 10.44 19.29 -0.24
N GLN A 242 9.23 18.95 0.19
CA GLN A 242 8.07 19.83 0.06
C GLN A 242 8.03 20.96 1.10
N THR A 243 8.52 20.72 2.31
CA THR A 243 8.37 21.65 3.45
C THR A 243 9.67 22.38 3.79
N GLY A 244 10.83 21.88 3.34
CA GLY A 244 12.16 22.33 3.74
C GLY A 244 12.54 21.99 5.18
N ARG A 245 11.67 21.28 5.93
CA ARG A 245 11.89 21.00 7.36
C ARG A 245 12.54 19.64 7.55
N LEU A 246 13.67 19.63 8.24
CA LEU A 246 14.35 18.38 8.56
C LEU A 246 13.46 17.48 9.44
N PRO A 247 13.49 16.15 9.23
CA PRO A 247 12.82 15.22 10.12
C PRO A 247 13.30 15.41 11.57
N HIS A 248 12.36 15.31 12.52
CA HIS A 248 12.67 15.40 13.95
C HIS A 248 13.75 14.38 14.36
N PRO A 249 14.61 14.64 15.37
CA PRO A 249 15.68 13.72 15.77
C PRO A 249 15.24 12.27 16.06
N THR A 250 14.00 12.07 16.51
CA THR A 250 13.41 10.73 16.70
C THR A 250 13.30 9.94 15.39
N PHE A 251 13.20 10.61 14.24
CA PHE A 251 13.20 9.98 12.93
C PHE A 251 14.40 9.07 12.71
N ALA A 252 15.61 9.49 13.12
CA ALA A 252 16.82 8.71 12.92
C ALA A 252 16.75 7.34 13.63
N ALA A 253 16.30 7.32 14.88
CA ALA A 253 16.12 6.08 15.63
C ALA A 253 15.05 5.18 14.99
N GLY A 254 13.93 5.76 14.52
CA GLY A 254 12.88 5.00 13.87
C GLY A 254 13.31 4.44 12.50
N ALA A 255 14.09 5.21 11.75
CA ALA A 255 14.68 4.78 10.48
C ALA A 255 15.67 3.63 10.67
N VAL A 256 16.51 3.68 11.71
CA VAL A 256 17.40 2.56 12.07
C VAL A 256 16.60 1.30 12.36
N LEU A 257 15.52 1.38 13.13
CA LEU A 257 14.65 0.23 13.42
C LEU A 257 13.99 -0.34 12.17
N ILE A 258 13.48 0.52 11.26
CA ILE A 258 12.90 0.10 9.98
C ILE A 258 13.94 -0.65 9.13
N CYS A 259 15.14 -0.07 8.99
CA CYS A 259 16.23 -0.69 8.23
C CYS A 259 16.70 -2.01 8.85
N ALA A 260 16.83 -2.06 10.18
CA ALA A 260 17.20 -3.27 10.90
C ALA A 260 16.14 -4.37 10.74
N GLY A 261 14.85 -4.01 10.78
CA GLY A 261 13.74 -4.94 10.59
C GLY A 261 13.74 -5.52 9.19
N GLY A 262 13.91 -4.67 8.16
CA GLY A 262 14.05 -5.11 6.77
C GLY A 262 15.27 -6.02 6.54
N ALA A 263 16.43 -5.67 7.10
CA ALA A 263 17.64 -6.48 7.01
C ALA A 263 17.50 -7.83 7.71
N LEU A 264 16.91 -7.86 8.90
CA LEU A 264 16.64 -9.10 9.64
C LEU A 264 15.62 -9.97 8.89
N MET A 265 14.59 -9.36 8.30
CA MET A 265 13.62 -10.08 7.47
C MET A 265 14.30 -10.78 6.30
N LEU A 266 15.18 -10.09 5.57
CA LEU A 266 15.94 -10.66 4.46
C LEU A 266 16.80 -11.84 4.89
N ARG A 267 17.46 -11.74 6.05
CA ARG A 267 18.30 -12.80 6.60
C ARG A 267 17.48 -14.03 7.02
N LEU A 268 16.33 -13.82 7.65
CA LEU A 268 15.49 -14.90 8.18
C LEU A 268 14.58 -15.54 7.14
N ALA A 269 14.29 -14.81 6.06
CA ALA A 269 13.46 -15.29 4.95
C ALA A 269 14.28 -15.99 3.85
N ALA A 270 15.61 -15.84 3.86
CA ALA A 270 16.48 -16.64 3.01
C ALA A 270 16.26 -18.14 3.31
N PRO A 271 16.05 -19.00 2.29
CA PRO A 271 15.97 -20.43 2.52
C PRO A 271 17.24 -20.88 3.25
N ALA A 272 17.09 -21.68 4.30
CA ALA A 272 18.23 -22.43 4.84
C ALA A 272 18.90 -23.11 3.64
N ALA A 273 20.14 -22.71 3.33
CA ALA A 273 20.90 -23.27 2.23
C ALA A 273 20.79 -24.79 2.32
N LYS A 274 20.26 -25.43 1.26
CA LYS A 274 20.28 -26.90 1.16
C LYS A 274 21.74 -27.31 1.30
N THR A 275 22.14 -27.75 2.48
CA THR A 275 23.35 -28.53 2.66
C THR A 275 23.12 -29.83 1.90
N SER A 276 23.57 -29.88 0.65
CA SER A 276 23.61 -31.09 -0.16
C SER A 276 24.60 -32.06 0.49
N GLY A 277 24.09 -32.88 1.41
CA GLY A 277 24.81 -34.00 1.98
C GLY A 277 24.74 -35.21 1.05
N SER A 278 25.92 -35.77 0.77
CA SER A 278 26.15 -37.17 0.42
C SER A 278 25.84 -37.63 -1.01
N GLN A 279 26.79 -37.44 -1.92
CA GLN A 279 27.08 -38.47 -2.93
C GLN A 279 28.12 -39.42 -2.31
N ALA A 280 27.68 -40.58 -1.86
CA ALA A 280 28.56 -41.73 -1.68
C ALA A 280 28.62 -42.48 -3.02
N PRO A 281 29.81 -42.77 -3.59
CA PRO A 281 29.89 -43.69 -4.70
C PRO A 281 29.68 -45.12 -4.17
N ALA A 282 28.68 -45.80 -4.72
CA ALA A 282 28.52 -47.24 -4.57
C ALA A 282 29.75 -47.95 -5.19
N ARG A 283 30.22 -48.97 -4.47
CA ARG A 283 31.25 -49.92 -4.89
C ARG A 283 30.80 -50.75 -6.08
#